data_AF-F5LT84-F1
#
_entry.id   AF-F5LT84-F1
#
_cell.length_a   1.000
_cell.length_b   1.000
_cell.length_c   1.000
_cell.angle_alpha   90.00
_cell.angle_beta   90.00
_cell.angle_gamma   90.00
#
_symmetry.space_group_name_H-M   'P 1'
#
loop_
_entity.id
_entity.type
_entity.pdbx_description
1 polymer ?
#
loop_
_entity_poly.entity_id
_entity_poly.type
_entity_poly.pdbx_seq_one_letter_code
_entity_poly.pdbx_strand_id
1 'polypeptide(L)'
;MKKFSSIFLIVLGVMIILATSNPLYLMYKEKKIQHSLNTTYTITQHDVTENSLEINNNNIKVIDTPKDDFIHVEILLNGEKLPGSTDVAPAKDGNYTRGVWVNVLTIHKNEESNNKNDWVAIVQTMKDQASWTICYIDNQQKMTAKHVTNENPSNDPLDIYLIKNSGAPMIGYYSDINYASGNPLATVIPIAIAITGGILLLIGLLTIPRRQKK
;
A
#
# COMPACT_ATOMS: atom_id res chain seq x y z
N MET A 1 -15.30 47.55 10.30
CA MET A 1 -14.51 46.72 9.36
C MET A 1 -13.57 45.73 10.06
N LYS A 2 -12.68 46.14 10.98
CA LYS A 2 -11.70 45.23 11.63
C LYS A 2 -12.32 43.99 12.31
N LYS A 3 -13.42 44.16 13.06
CA LYS A 3 -14.16 43.04 13.70
C LYS A 3 -14.69 42.00 12.71
N PHE A 4 -15.17 42.46 11.56
CA PHE A 4 -15.71 41.58 10.52
C PHE A 4 -14.60 40.76 9.87
N SER A 5 -13.45 41.38 9.61
CA SER A 5 -12.26 40.71 9.09
C SER A 5 -11.73 39.64 10.07
N SER A 6 -11.65 39.92 11.37
CA SER A 6 -11.21 38.93 12.37
C SER A 6 -12.16 37.72 12.46
N ILE A 7 -13.48 37.96 12.51
CA ILE A 7 -14.47 36.88 12.55
C ILE A 7 -14.40 36.04 11.27
N PHE A 8 -14.27 36.68 10.10
CA PHE A 8 -14.13 35.99 8.83
C PHE A 8 -12.90 35.06 8.80
N LEU A 9 -11.74 35.53 9.28
CA LEU A 9 -10.51 34.71 9.35
C LEU A 9 -10.67 33.49 10.27
N ILE A 10 -11.38 33.64 11.40
CA ILE A 10 -11.65 32.52 12.32
C ILE A 10 -12.55 31.50 11.64
N VAL A 11 -13.67 31.93 11.04
CA VAL A 11 -14.59 31.02 10.35
C VAL A 11 -13.88 30.28 9.22
N LEU A 12 -13.10 31.00 8.41
CA LEU A 12 -12.32 30.41 7.32
C LEU A 12 -11.30 29.39 7.85
N GLY A 13 -10.54 29.74 8.90
CA GLY A 13 -9.57 28.82 9.53
C GLY A 13 -10.22 27.54 10.06
N VAL A 14 -11.38 27.67 10.74
CA VAL A 14 -12.15 26.51 11.23
C VAL A 14 -12.65 25.64 10.07
N MET A 15 -13.22 26.23 9.02
CA MET A 15 -13.70 25.47 7.86
C MET A 15 -12.56 24.69 7.19
N ILE A 16 -11.39 25.31 7.05
CA ILE A 16 -10.21 24.65 6.48
C ILE A 16 -9.77 23.47 7.35
N ILE A 17 -9.67 23.66 8.68
CA ILE A 17 -9.30 22.58 9.60
C ILE A 17 -10.30 21.41 9.51
N LEU A 18 -11.60 21.71 9.52
CA LEU A 18 -12.65 20.69 9.40
C LEU A 18 -12.54 19.92 8.08
N ALA A 19 -12.32 20.61 6.95
CA ALA A 19 -12.16 19.97 5.64
C ALA A 19 -10.94 19.04 5.60
N THR A 20 -9.86 19.37 6.31
CA THR A 20 -8.64 18.53 6.37
C THR A 20 -8.66 17.44 7.44
N SER A 21 -9.61 17.48 8.38
CA SER A 21 -9.64 16.55 9.51
C SER A 21 -9.77 15.09 9.07
N ASN A 22 -10.62 14.79 8.08
CA ASN A 22 -10.83 13.43 7.60
C ASN A 22 -9.58 12.86 6.88
N PRO A 23 -8.96 13.54 5.89
CA PRO A 23 -7.70 13.09 5.32
C PRO A 23 -6.59 12.87 6.36
N LEU A 24 -6.44 13.78 7.32
CA LEU A 24 -5.44 13.66 8.39
C LEU A 24 -5.71 12.45 9.29
N TYR A 25 -6.97 12.20 9.64
CA TYR A 25 -7.38 11.04 10.41
C TYR A 25 -7.05 9.73 9.68
N LEU A 26 -7.36 9.65 8.38
CA LEU A 26 -7.04 8.48 7.56
C LEU A 26 -5.53 8.25 7.47
N MET A 27 -4.74 9.31 7.23
CA MET A 27 -3.28 9.23 7.23
C MET A 27 -2.71 8.74 8.57
N TYR A 28 -3.23 9.25 9.68
CA TYR A 28 -2.83 8.80 11.01
C TYR A 28 -3.14 7.31 11.23
N LYS A 29 -4.34 6.87 10.82
CA LYS A 29 -4.76 5.47 10.92
C LYS A 29 -3.86 4.54 10.10
N GLU A 30 -3.54 4.91 8.85
CA GLU A 30 -2.61 4.14 8.01
C GLU A 30 -1.21 4.05 8.64
N LYS A 31 -0.69 5.15 9.18
CA LYS A 31 0.61 5.16 9.85
C LYS A 31 0.61 4.26 11.09
N LYS A 32 -0.47 4.25 11.87
CA LYS A 32 -0.61 3.38 13.04
C LYS A 32 -0.60 1.90 12.65
N ILE A 33 -1.32 1.52 11.59
CA ILE A 33 -1.31 0.15 11.05
C ILE A 33 0.09 -0.23 10.58
N GLN A 34 0.71 0.60 9.75
CA GLN A 34 2.04 0.31 9.21
C GLN A 34 3.06 0.15 10.34
N HIS A 35 2.99 1.00 11.37
CA HIS A 35 3.82 0.83 12.55
C HIS A 35 3.57 -0.50 13.25
N SER A 36 2.31 -0.86 13.49
CA SER A 36 1.94 -2.15 14.08
C SER A 36 2.47 -3.33 13.25
N LEU A 37 2.31 -3.30 11.93
CA LEU A 37 2.79 -4.36 11.04
C LEU A 37 4.32 -4.47 11.09
N ASN A 38 5.03 -3.35 11.03
CA ASN A 38 6.51 -3.35 11.11
C ASN A 38 7.02 -3.82 12.47
N THR A 39 6.26 -3.62 13.55
CA THR A 39 6.62 -4.16 14.87
C THR A 39 6.29 -5.64 15.00
N THR A 40 5.20 -6.11 14.37
CA THR A 40 4.74 -7.50 14.48
C THR A 40 5.47 -8.42 13.49
N TYR A 41 5.82 -7.92 12.31
CA TYR A 41 6.35 -8.71 11.21
C TYR A 41 7.66 -8.12 10.68
N THR A 42 8.59 -9.02 10.36
CA THR A 42 9.72 -8.75 9.48
C THR A 42 9.44 -9.39 8.13
N ILE A 43 9.42 -8.58 7.06
CA ILE A 43 9.16 -9.05 5.70
C ILE A 43 10.43 -8.93 4.88
N THR A 44 10.88 -10.04 4.33
CA THR A 44 12.06 -10.10 3.47
C THR A 44 11.62 -10.44 2.06
N GLN A 45 11.97 -9.59 1.10
CA GLN A 45 11.75 -9.86 -0.31
C GLN A 45 12.90 -10.67 -0.88
N HIS A 46 12.56 -11.68 -1.68
CA HIS A 46 13.51 -12.53 -2.38
C HIS A 46 13.38 -12.30 -3.88
N ASP A 47 14.50 -12.01 -4.51
CA ASP A 47 14.59 -11.93 -5.96
C ASP A 47 14.56 -13.35 -6.53
N VAL A 48 13.61 -13.61 -7.42
CA VAL A 48 13.54 -14.87 -8.17
C VAL A 48 14.60 -14.82 -9.27
N THR A 49 15.84 -15.04 -8.87
CA THR A 49 17.00 -15.04 -9.76
C THR A 49 16.91 -16.25 -10.70
N GLU A 50 17.13 -16.04 -12.00
CA GLU A 50 17.05 -17.13 -13.01
C GLU A 50 15.70 -17.89 -13.01
N ASN A 51 14.60 -17.20 -12.67
CA ASN A 51 13.25 -17.77 -12.69
C ASN A 51 13.05 -18.97 -11.74
N SER A 52 13.91 -19.15 -10.73
CA SER A 52 13.70 -20.14 -9.69
C SER A 52 14.21 -19.69 -8.32
N LEU A 53 13.56 -20.16 -7.25
CA LEU A 53 13.92 -19.83 -5.88
C LEU A 53 13.55 -20.99 -4.96
N GLU A 54 14.50 -21.41 -4.13
CA GLU A 54 14.25 -22.39 -3.07
C GLU A 54 14.14 -21.69 -1.72
N ILE A 55 13.00 -21.85 -1.04
CA ILE A 55 12.75 -21.21 0.25
C ILE A 55 11.83 -22.05 1.15
N ASN A 56 12.22 -22.27 2.40
CA ASN A 56 11.43 -23.07 3.37
C ASN A 56 10.99 -24.44 2.79
N ASN A 57 11.91 -25.13 2.10
CA ASN A 57 11.67 -26.39 1.37
C ASN A 57 10.65 -26.30 0.23
N ASN A 58 10.34 -25.09 -0.23
CA ASN A 58 9.54 -24.84 -1.41
C ASN A 58 10.41 -24.46 -2.59
N ASN A 59 10.20 -25.11 -3.73
CA ASN A 59 10.78 -24.73 -4.99
C ASN A 59 9.76 -23.90 -5.78
N ILE A 60 10.02 -22.61 -5.89
CA ILE A 60 9.20 -21.68 -6.65
C ILE A 60 9.89 -21.49 -8.00
N LYS A 61 9.17 -21.72 -9.10
CA LYS A 61 9.66 -21.45 -10.45
C LYS A 61 8.71 -20.54 -11.20
N VAL A 62 9.26 -19.60 -11.95
CA VAL A 62 8.51 -18.74 -12.87
C VAL A 62 8.76 -19.28 -14.27
N ILE A 63 7.69 -19.61 -14.99
CA ILE A 63 7.74 -20.13 -16.34
C ILE A 63 7.21 -19.06 -17.28
N ASP A 64 8.06 -18.69 -18.23
CA ASP A 64 7.77 -17.68 -19.22
C ASP A 64 7.67 -18.36 -20.58
N THR A 65 6.44 -18.50 -21.08
CA THR A 65 6.17 -19.17 -22.36
C THR A 65 5.74 -18.14 -23.40
N PRO A 66 6.51 -17.93 -24.48
CA PRO A 66 6.08 -17.09 -25.59
C PRO A 66 4.76 -17.59 -26.18
N LYS A 67 3.80 -16.69 -26.39
CA LYS A 67 2.46 -16.96 -26.90
C LYS A 67 2.00 -15.79 -27.77
N ASP A 68 2.11 -15.96 -29.08
CA ASP A 68 1.83 -14.91 -30.07
C ASP A 68 2.61 -13.63 -29.78
N ASP A 69 1.92 -12.50 -29.57
CA ASP A 69 2.48 -11.19 -29.21
C ASP A 69 2.68 -11.00 -27.69
N PHE A 70 2.52 -12.07 -26.89
CA PHE A 70 2.58 -12.04 -25.43
C PHE A 70 3.54 -13.10 -24.86
N ILE A 71 3.86 -12.97 -23.58
CA ILE A 71 4.57 -13.95 -22.76
C ILE A 71 3.58 -14.44 -21.71
N HIS A 72 3.24 -15.73 -21.72
CA HIS A 72 2.48 -16.36 -20.66
C HIS A 72 3.38 -16.57 -19.45
N VAL A 73 3.05 -15.94 -18.33
CA VAL A 73 3.77 -16.08 -17.06
C VAL A 73 2.98 -17.00 -16.14
N GLU A 74 3.60 -18.11 -15.75
CA GLU A 74 3.07 -19.11 -14.84
C GLU A 74 4.02 -19.31 -13.66
N ILE A 75 3.47 -19.52 -12.46
CA ILE A 75 4.28 -19.81 -11.27
C ILE A 75 4.02 -21.25 -10.86
N LEU A 76 5.09 -22.03 -10.71
CA LEU A 76 5.05 -23.36 -10.13
C LEU A 76 5.54 -23.31 -8.68
N LEU A 77 4.80 -23.94 -7.78
CA LEU A 77 5.22 -24.24 -6.42
C LEU A 77 5.38 -25.75 -6.28
N ASN A 78 6.59 -26.22 -6.03
CA ASN A 78 6.92 -27.65 -5.92
C ASN A 78 6.48 -28.46 -7.16
N GLY A 79 6.45 -27.83 -8.32
CA GLY A 79 5.99 -28.41 -9.58
C GLY A 79 4.48 -28.29 -9.85
N GLU A 80 3.69 -27.79 -8.89
CA GLU A 80 2.26 -27.54 -9.07
C GLU A 80 1.99 -26.10 -9.49
N LYS A 81 1.05 -25.92 -10.44
CA LYS A 81 0.66 -24.60 -10.94
C LYS A 81 -0.08 -23.81 -9.86
N LEU A 82 0.42 -22.61 -9.55
CA LEU A 82 -0.28 -21.65 -8.71
C LEU A 82 -1.40 -20.94 -9.48
N PRO A 83 -2.48 -20.55 -8.78
CA PRO A 83 -3.53 -19.74 -9.39
C PRO A 83 -2.97 -18.37 -9.81
N GLY A 84 -3.47 -17.83 -10.92
CA GLY A 84 -3.17 -16.46 -11.36
C GLY A 84 -2.24 -16.33 -12.57
N SER A 85 -1.92 -17.39 -13.30
CA SER A 85 -1.17 -17.28 -14.57
C SER A 85 -1.75 -16.20 -15.49
N THR A 86 -0.88 -15.40 -16.12
CA THR A 86 -1.31 -14.20 -16.86
C THR A 86 -0.47 -14.01 -18.13
N ASP A 87 -1.07 -13.40 -19.16
CA ASP A 87 -0.40 -13.07 -20.41
C ASP A 87 0.14 -11.63 -20.33
N VAL A 88 1.45 -11.45 -20.53
CA VAL A 88 2.14 -10.16 -20.41
C VAL A 88 2.71 -9.76 -21.75
N ALA A 89 2.50 -8.50 -22.16
CA ALA A 89 3.15 -8.04 -23.39
C ALA A 89 4.67 -7.87 -23.13
N PRO A 90 5.54 -8.31 -24.03
CA PRO A 90 6.97 -8.02 -23.94
C PRO A 90 7.18 -6.50 -24.00
N ALA A 91 8.05 -5.99 -23.14
CA ALA A 91 8.57 -4.64 -23.24
C ALA A 91 9.56 -4.55 -24.41
N LYS A 92 9.79 -3.32 -24.89
CA LYS A 92 10.65 -3.05 -26.06
C LYS A 92 12.12 -3.50 -25.89
N ASP A 93 12.54 -3.77 -24.66
CA ASP A 93 13.88 -4.21 -24.26
C ASP A 93 13.95 -5.73 -23.97
N GLY A 94 12.86 -6.48 -24.19
CA GLY A 94 12.78 -7.91 -23.90
C GLY A 94 12.40 -8.25 -22.45
N ASN A 95 12.14 -7.24 -21.60
CA ASN A 95 11.63 -7.43 -20.23
C ASN A 95 10.08 -7.45 -20.21
N TYR A 96 9.45 -7.63 -19.05
CA TYR A 96 7.99 -7.51 -18.90
C TYR A 96 7.51 -6.06 -19.09
N THR A 97 6.35 -5.83 -19.72
CA THR A 97 5.72 -4.51 -19.62
C THR A 97 5.42 -4.17 -18.15
N ARG A 98 5.71 -2.92 -17.75
CA ARG A 98 5.37 -2.39 -16.42
C ARG A 98 3.97 -2.83 -15.99
N GLY A 99 3.86 -3.48 -14.83
CA GLY A 99 2.58 -3.81 -14.20
C GLY A 99 2.35 -5.28 -13.87
N VAL A 100 3.21 -6.20 -14.33
CA VAL A 100 3.20 -7.61 -13.87
C VAL A 100 4.52 -7.91 -13.19
N TRP A 101 4.42 -8.31 -11.94
CA TRP A 101 5.57 -8.70 -11.11
C TRP A 101 5.13 -9.83 -10.19
N VAL A 102 6.05 -10.78 -10.03
CA VAL A 102 5.96 -11.88 -9.07
C VAL A 102 6.97 -11.58 -7.99
N ASN A 103 6.50 -11.37 -6.76
CA ASN A 103 7.37 -11.15 -5.62
C ASN A 103 7.20 -12.29 -4.64
N VAL A 104 8.32 -12.90 -4.24
CA VAL A 104 8.34 -13.89 -3.18
C VAL A 104 8.79 -13.19 -1.90
N LEU A 105 7.98 -13.28 -0.87
CA LEU A 105 8.15 -12.59 0.41
C LEU A 105 8.18 -13.64 1.53
N THR A 106 9.13 -13.54 2.44
CA THR A 106 9.09 -14.28 3.72
C THR A 106 8.50 -13.39 4.78
N ILE A 107 7.54 -13.91 5.54
CA ILE A 107 6.87 -13.21 6.63
C ILE A 107 7.30 -13.89 7.92
N HIS A 108 8.14 -13.21 8.69
CA HIS A 108 8.55 -13.64 10.02
C HIS A 108 7.74 -12.86 11.06
N LYS A 109 7.13 -13.56 12.03
CA LYS A 109 6.45 -12.91 13.15
C LYS A 109 7.45 -12.67 14.29
N ASN A 110 7.72 -11.41 14.59
CA ASN A 110 8.81 -11.00 15.50
C ASN A 110 8.66 -11.50 16.95
N GLU A 111 7.45 -11.86 17.38
CA GLU A 111 7.20 -12.45 18.70
C GLU A 111 7.72 -13.89 18.82
N GLU A 112 8.00 -14.54 17.69
CA GLU A 112 8.40 -15.95 17.64
C GLU A 112 9.92 -16.04 17.51
N SER A 113 10.56 -16.51 18.59
CA SER A 113 12.04 -16.58 18.72
C SER A 113 12.73 -17.48 17.68
N ASN A 114 11.98 -18.28 16.92
CA ASN A 114 12.52 -19.18 15.90
C ASN A 114 11.83 -18.97 14.54
N ASN A 115 12.64 -18.82 13.50
CA ASN A 115 12.22 -18.70 12.09
C ASN A 115 11.52 -19.97 11.53
N LYS A 116 11.22 -20.97 12.38
CA LYS A 116 10.57 -22.22 11.97
C LYS A 116 9.09 -22.04 11.59
N ASN A 117 8.51 -20.89 11.90
CA ASN A 117 7.13 -20.55 11.62
C ASN A 117 6.99 -19.48 10.54
N ASP A 118 8.06 -19.18 9.82
CA ASP A 118 8.04 -18.18 8.76
C ASP A 118 7.09 -18.64 7.64
N TRP A 119 6.20 -17.74 7.25
CA TRP A 119 5.31 -17.98 6.11
C TRP A 119 5.99 -17.48 4.83
N VAL A 120 5.67 -18.13 3.73
CA VAL A 120 6.03 -17.63 2.40
C VAL A 120 4.78 -17.04 1.76
N ALA A 121 4.88 -15.82 1.24
CA ALA A 121 3.84 -15.18 0.48
C ALA A 121 4.35 -14.90 -0.94
N ILE A 122 3.60 -15.36 -1.94
CA ILE A 122 3.86 -15.08 -3.34
C ILE A 122 2.80 -14.08 -3.78
N VAL A 123 3.23 -12.87 -4.13
CA VAL A 123 2.36 -11.79 -4.59
C VAL A 123 2.54 -11.61 -6.08
N GLN A 124 1.48 -11.91 -6.82
CA GLN A 124 1.42 -11.73 -8.27
C GLN A 124 0.50 -10.56 -8.59
N THR A 125 0.99 -9.60 -9.38
CA THR A 125 0.16 -8.49 -9.91
C THR A 125 -0.26 -8.77 -11.34
N MET A 126 -1.52 -8.48 -11.69
CA MET A 126 -2.05 -8.62 -13.05
C MET A 126 -2.18 -7.26 -13.73
N LYS A 127 -1.79 -7.21 -15.02
CA LYS A 127 -1.62 -5.99 -15.82
C LYS A 127 -2.88 -5.13 -15.94
N ASP A 128 -4.04 -5.77 -16.07
CA ASP A 128 -5.22 -5.11 -16.64
C ASP A 128 -6.26 -4.68 -15.60
N GLN A 129 -6.10 -5.03 -14.32
CA GLN A 129 -7.22 -4.90 -13.38
C GLN A 129 -6.88 -4.35 -12.00
N ALA A 130 -5.64 -3.89 -11.75
CA ALA A 130 -5.23 -3.56 -10.39
C ALA A 130 -5.71 -4.67 -9.43
N SER A 131 -5.29 -5.87 -9.79
CA SER A 131 -5.67 -7.10 -9.15
C SER A 131 -4.42 -7.88 -8.80
N TRP A 132 -4.49 -8.53 -7.66
CA TRP A 132 -3.38 -9.21 -7.01
C TRP A 132 -3.87 -10.59 -6.58
N THR A 133 -3.03 -11.59 -6.83
CA THR A 133 -3.18 -12.89 -6.19
C THR A 133 -2.08 -13.01 -5.15
N ILE A 134 -2.48 -13.25 -3.91
CA ILE A 134 -1.58 -13.51 -2.79
C ILE A 134 -1.71 -15.00 -2.45
N CYS A 135 -0.64 -15.76 -2.62
CA CYS A 135 -0.56 -17.15 -2.20
C CYS A 135 0.27 -17.23 -0.94
N TYR A 136 -0.36 -17.60 0.17
CA TYR A 136 0.28 -17.90 1.44
C TYR A 136 0.60 -19.39 1.53
N ILE A 137 1.81 -19.68 1.99
CA ILE A 137 2.28 -21.02 2.28
C ILE A 137 2.73 -21.01 3.74
N ASP A 138 2.03 -21.78 4.57
CA ASP A 138 2.36 -21.90 5.99
C ASP A 138 3.51 -22.90 6.22
N ASN A 139 3.92 -23.02 7.48
CA ASN A 139 4.97 -23.95 7.91
C ASN A 139 4.59 -25.44 7.74
N GLN A 140 3.31 -25.75 7.54
CA GLN A 140 2.80 -27.10 7.25
C GLN A 140 2.72 -27.36 5.74
N GLN A 141 3.23 -26.46 4.90
CA GLN A 141 3.14 -26.52 3.44
C GLN A 141 1.70 -26.43 2.93
N LYS A 142 0.77 -25.93 3.75
CA LYS A 142 -0.60 -25.70 3.31
C LYS A 142 -0.68 -24.36 2.61
N MET A 143 -1.19 -24.41 1.38
CA MET A 143 -1.39 -23.22 0.57
C MET A 143 -2.78 -22.63 0.79
N THR A 144 -2.86 -21.31 0.90
CA THR A 144 -4.10 -20.55 0.76
C THR A 144 -3.89 -19.40 -0.23
N ALA A 145 -4.80 -19.26 -1.19
CA ALA A 145 -4.72 -18.20 -2.20
C ALA A 145 -5.87 -17.22 -2.00
N LYS A 146 -5.55 -15.93 -2.11
CA LYS A 146 -6.52 -14.84 -2.01
C LYS A 146 -6.39 -13.94 -3.22
N HIS A 147 -7.52 -13.67 -3.85
CA HIS A 147 -7.60 -12.69 -4.93
C HIS A 147 -8.09 -11.36 -4.38
N VAL A 148 -7.37 -10.30 -4.67
CA VAL A 148 -7.62 -8.94 -4.21
C VAL A 148 -7.72 -8.04 -5.43
N THR A 149 -8.74 -7.19 -5.49
CA THR A 149 -8.88 -6.18 -6.55
C THR A 149 -9.18 -4.83 -5.93
N ASN A 150 -9.16 -3.77 -6.73
CA ASN A 150 -9.62 -2.46 -6.25
C ASN A 150 -11.10 -2.43 -5.87
N GLU A 151 -11.92 -3.12 -6.66
CA GLU A 151 -13.38 -3.17 -6.46
C GLU A 151 -13.74 -4.01 -5.24
N ASN A 152 -12.89 -4.98 -4.91
CA ASN A 152 -13.01 -5.85 -3.76
C ASN A 152 -11.67 -5.92 -3.01
N PRO A 153 -11.31 -4.83 -2.29
CA PRO A 153 -10.03 -4.75 -1.59
C PRO A 153 -10.01 -5.71 -0.40
N SER A 154 -8.83 -6.17 -0.03
CA SER A 154 -8.68 -6.95 1.19
C SER A 154 -8.92 -6.05 2.40
N ASN A 155 -9.64 -6.56 3.40
CA ASN A 155 -9.73 -5.93 4.72
C ASN A 155 -8.58 -6.31 5.65
N ASP A 156 -7.68 -7.19 5.21
CA ASP A 156 -6.52 -7.61 5.99
C ASP A 156 -5.35 -6.64 5.75
N PRO A 157 -4.85 -5.95 6.80
CA PRO A 157 -3.70 -5.08 6.68
C PRO A 157 -2.44 -5.77 6.16
N LEU A 158 -2.23 -7.06 6.48
CA LEU A 158 -1.04 -7.77 6.02
C LEU A 158 -1.06 -7.93 4.49
N ASP A 159 -2.20 -8.31 3.92
CA ASP A 159 -2.37 -8.43 2.46
C ASP A 159 -2.00 -7.12 1.75
N ILE A 160 -2.53 -6.00 2.24
CA ILE A 160 -2.27 -4.68 1.66
C ILE A 160 -0.78 -4.34 1.77
N TYR A 161 -0.15 -4.66 2.90
CA TYR A 161 1.27 -4.40 3.10
C TYR A 161 2.16 -5.23 2.17
N LEU A 162 1.83 -6.51 1.96
CA LEU A 162 2.51 -7.38 0.99
C LEU A 162 2.39 -6.84 -0.43
N ILE A 163 1.20 -6.38 -0.83
CA ILE A 163 0.99 -5.78 -2.15
C ILE A 163 1.78 -4.47 -2.32
N LYS A 164 1.85 -3.63 -1.28
CA LYS A 164 2.66 -2.40 -1.35
C LYS A 164 4.14 -2.71 -1.53
N ASN A 165 4.65 -3.71 -0.81
CA ASN A 165 6.04 -4.13 -0.92
C ASN A 165 6.36 -4.86 -2.24
N SER A 166 5.36 -5.43 -2.92
CA SER A 166 5.54 -6.08 -4.22
C SER A 166 5.68 -5.11 -5.41
N GLY A 167 5.73 -3.80 -5.16
CA GLY A 167 5.89 -2.77 -6.18
C GLY A 167 4.60 -2.06 -6.60
N ALA A 168 3.49 -2.27 -5.89
CA ALA A 168 2.24 -1.52 -6.06
C ALA A 168 2.00 -0.52 -4.90
N PRO A 169 2.80 0.57 -4.79
CA PRO A 169 2.75 1.48 -3.63
C PRO A 169 1.45 2.29 -3.53
N MET A 170 0.61 2.29 -4.58
CA MET A 170 -0.60 3.12 -4.67
C MET A 170 -1.79 2.59 -3.87
N ILE A 171 -1.70 1.40 -3.28
CA ILE A 171 -2.77 0.85 -2.43
C ILE A 171 -2.67 1.42 -1.00
N GLY A 172 -3.77 1.99 -0.50
CA GLY A 172 -3.94 2.41 0.90
C GLY A 172 -4.65 1.35 1.74
N TYR A 173 -4.47 1.37 3.07
CA TYR A 173 -5.17 0.44 3.97
C TYR A 173 -6.65 0.80 4.12
N TYR A 174 -6.96 2.08 4.03
CA TYR A 174 -8.31 2.63 4.24
C TYR A 174 -8.62 3.82 3.34
N SER A 175 -7.75 4.15 2.38
CA SER A 175 -7.88 5.42 1.66
C SER A 175 -7.62 5.33 0.17
N ASP A 176 -8.54 5.94 -0.58
CA ASP A 176 -8.33 6.35 -1.98
C ASP A 176 -7.33 7.51 -2.11
N ILE A 177 -6.83 8.04 -0.98
CA ILE A 177 -5.89 9.18 -0.96
C ILE A 177 -4.60 8.83 -1.71
N ASN A 178 -4.12 7.59 -1.57
CA ASN A 178 -2.98 7.09 -2.34
C ASN A 178 -3.40 6.57 -3.72
N TYR A 179 -4.63 6.02 -3.82
CA TYR A 179 -5.17 5.45 -5.04
C TYR A 179 -5.38 6.49 -6.15
N ALA A 180 -5.77 7.71 -5.78
CA ALA A 180 -6.14 8.75 -6.73
C ALA A 180 -4.97 9.58 -7.28
N SER A 181 -3.72 9.37 -6.84
CA SER A 181 -2.66 10.27 -7.32
C SER A 181 -1.26 9.71 -7.51
N GLY A 182 -0.86 8.62 -6.85
CA GLY A 182 0.56 8.21 -6.87
C GLY A 182 1.53 9.35 -6.52
N ASN A 183 1.03 10.44 -5.91
CA ASN A 183 1.68 11.73 -5.86
C ASN A 183 2.01 12.03 -4.39
N PRO A 184 3.29 12.26 -4.04
CA PRO A 184 3.66 12.63 -2.67
C PRO A 184 2.92 13.88 -2.17
N LEU A 185 2.41 14.72 -3.08
CA LEU A 185 1.58 15.86 -2.74
C LEU A 185 0.25 15.48 -2.07
N ALA A 186 -0.31 14.28 -2.31
CA ALA A 186 -1.53 13.85 -1.63
C ALA A 186 -1.37 13.70 -0.11
N THR A 187 -0.14 13.46 0.36
CA THR A 187 0.22 13.42 1.79
C THR A 187 0.57 14.81 2.32
N VAL A 188 1.24 15.64 1.53
CA VAL A 188 1.74 16.96 1.96
C VAL A 188 0.63 18.02 1.95
N ILE A 189 -0.28 17.98 0.97
CA ILE A 189 -1.34 18.98 0.78
C ILE A 189 -2.29 19.05 2.00
N PRO A 190 -2.84 17.94 2.54
CA PRO A 190 -3.73 18.02 3.70
C PRO A 190 -3.06 18.64 4.93
N ILE A 191 -1.78 18.31 5.17
CA ILE A 191 -1.01 18.87 6.28
C ILE A 191 -0.79 20.38 6.08
N ALA A 192 -0.34 20.80 4.89
CA ALA A 192 -0.11 22.21 4.58
C ALA A 192 -1.39 23.05 4.67
N ILE A 193 -2.51 22.51 4.18
CA ILE A 193 -3.82 23.15 4.28
C ILE A 193 -4.24 23.28 5.76
N ALA A 194 -4.06 22.23 6.57
CA ALA A 194 -4.39 22.26 8.00
C ALA A 194 -3.56 23.29 8.77
N ILE A 195 -2.26 23.37 8.49
CA ILE A 195 -1.35 24.39 9.07
C ILE A 195 -1.84 25.79 8.67
N THR A 196 -2.19 26.00 7.41
CA THR A 196 -2.70 27.28 6.91
C THR A 196 -3.99 27.68 7.63
N GLY A 197 -4.93 26.74 7.80
CA GLY A 197 -6.15 26.94 8.57
C GLY A 197 -5.88 27.32 10.03
N GLY A 198 -4.92 26.65 10.68
CA GLY A 198 -4.46 26.97 12.04
C GLY A 198 -3.87 28.37 12.16
N ILE A 199 -3.04 28.80 11.20
CA ILE A 199 -2.47 30.15 11.15
C ILE A 199 -3.57 31.20 11.00
N LEU A 200 -4.53 31.00 10.08
CA LEU A 200 -5.65 31.91 9.87
C LEU A 200 -6.51 32.06 11.13
N LEU A 201 -6.78 30.95 11.81
CA LEU A 201 -7.51 30.93 13.08
C LEU A 201 -6.77 31.72 14.16
N LEU A 202 -5.45 31.54 14.28
CA LEU A 202 -4.61 32.23 15.26
C LEU A 202 -4.55 33.74 14.98
N ILE A 203 -4.36 34.16 13.73
CA ILE A 203 -4.40 35.58 13.32
C ILE A 203 -5.77 36.17 13.61
N GLY A 204 -6.84 35.44 13.29
CA GLY A 204 -8.22 35.83 13.58
C GLY A 204 -8.44 36.09 15.08
N LEU A 205 -7.99 35.17 15.94
CA LEU A 205 -8.09 35.31 17.40
C LEU A 205 -7.27 36.49 17.95
N LEU A 206 -6.04 36.69 17.46
CA LEU A 206 -5.17 37.79 17.91
C LEU A 206 -5.70 39.17 17.51
N THR A 207 -6.42 39.26 16.40
CA THR A 207 -6.94 40.54 15.88
C THR A 207 -8.32 40.90 16.43
N ILE A 208 -8.97 40.02 17.21
CA ILE A 208 -10.21 40.36 17.92
C ILE A 208 -9.91 41.55 18.85
N PRO A 209 -10.59 42.69 18.71
CA PRO A 209 -10.38 43.82 19.59
C PRO A 209 -10.80 43.43 21.01
N ARG A 210 -9.83 43.33 21.92
CA ARG A 210 -10.09 43.17 23.35
C ARG A 210 -10.88 44.39 23.81
N ARG A 211 -12.11 44.19 24.30
CA ARG A 211 -12.83 45.25 25.03
C ARG A 211 -11.91 45.68 26.18
N GLN A 212 -11.28 46.84 26.07
CA GLN A 212 -10.70 47.49 27.23
C GLN A 212 -11.86 47.72 28.19
N LYS A 213 -11.88 46.99 29.31
CA LYS A 213 -12.74 47.31 30.44
C LYS A 213 -12.28 48.69 30.91
N LYS A 214 -13.07 49.72 30.62
CA LYS A 214 -13.03 50.99 31.34
C LYS A 214 -13.81 50.81 32.63
#